data_AF-A0A5C5QP69-F1
#
_entry.id   AF-A0A5C5QP69-F1
#
_cell.length_a   1.000
_cell.length_b   1.000
_cell.length_c   1.000
_cell.angle_alpha   90.00
_cell.angle_beta   90.00
_cell.angle_gamma   90.00
#
_symmetry.space_group_name_H-M   'P 1'
#
loop_
_entity.id
_entity.type
_entity.pdbx_description
1 polymer ?
#
loop_
_entity_poly.entity_id
_entity_poly.type
_entity_poly.pdbx_seq_one_letter_code
_entity_poly.pdbx_strand_id
1 'polypeptide(L)' 'MEPKRTALVGNAEVIKMLGMQSVSGLNKLRVRDKTFPAPIKTSDSRGARCRFDPVEVEQWIADKKAARNQ' A
#
# COMPACT_ATOMS: atom_id res chain seq x y z
N MET A 1 -14.27 15.67 10.38
CA MET A 1 -12.82 15.71 10.16
C MET A 1 -12.34 14.27 10.21
N GLU A 2 -11.97 13.68 9.07
CA GLU A 2 -11.39 12.33 9.03
C GLU A 2 -10.17 12.29 9.97
N PRO A 3 -10.04 11.29 10.86
CA PRO A 3 -8.89 11.19 11.73
C PRO A 3 -7.65 11.01 10.86
N LYS A 4 -6.79 12.03 10.80
CA LYS A 4 -5.48 11.94 10.12
C LYS A 4 -4.66 10.86 10.81
N ARG A 5 -4.72 9.64 10.28
CA ARG A 5 -3.83 8.55 10.66
C ARG A 5 -2.42 8.97 10.25
N THR A 6 -1.71 9.61 11.18
CA THR A 6 -0.36 10.13 10.96
C THR A 6 0.68 8.99 10.92
N ALA A 7 0.25 7.76 11.23
CA ALA A 7 1.10 6.59 11.26
C ALA A 7 1.23 5.94 9.87
N LEU A 8 2.47 5.83 9.39
CA LEU A 8 2.80 5.06 8.19
C LEU A 8 2.95 3.58 8.53
N VAL A 9 2.44 2.71 7.65
CA VAL A 9 2.51 1.25 7.81
C VAL A 9 3.62 0.65 6.96
N GLY A 10 4.25 -0.41 7.46
CA GLY A 10 5.29 -1.14 6.73
C GLY A 10 4.72 -2.21 5.80
N ASN A 11 5.58 -2.84 5.00
CA ASN A 11 5.20 -3.92 4.07
C ASN A 11 4.37 -5.04 4.74
N ALA A 12 4.73 -5.46 5.96
CA ALA A 12 4.04 -6.55 6.66
C ALA A 12 2.55 -6.26 6.89
N GLU A 13 2.22 -5.03 7.26
CA GLU A 13 0.85 -4.63 7.52
C GLU A 13 0.06 -4.50 6.21
N VAL A 14 0.67 -3.91 5.18
CA VAL A 14 0.05 -3.79 3.84
C VAL A 14 -0.26 -5.18 3.25
N ILE A 15 0.65 -6.13 3.40
CA ILE A 15 0.45 -7.52 2.95
C ILE A 15 -0.72 -8.17 3.70
N LYS A 16 -0.84 -7.92 5.01
CA LYS A 16 -1.97 -8.39 5.83
C LYS A 16 -3.30 -7.77 5.38
N MET A 17 -3.34 -6.47 5.13
CA MET A 17 -4.52 -5.77 4.61
C MET A 17 -4.99 -6.33 3.26
N LEU A 18 -4.05 -6.72 2.39
CA LEU A 18 -4.32 -7.28 1.07
C LEU A 18 -4.54 -8.80 1.06
N GLY A 19 -4.42 -9.48 2.20
CA GLY A 19 -4.49 -10.95 2.28
C GLY A 19 -3.36 -11.66 1.50
N MET A 20 -2.22 -11.00 1.32
CA MET A 20 -1.06 -11.54 0.60
C MET A 20 -0.16 -12.35 1.55
N GLN A 21 0.67 -13.22 0.98
CA GLN A 21 1.60 -14.06 1.77
C GLN A 21 3.04 -13.55 1.77
N SER A 22 3.42 -12.63 0.88
CA SER A 22 4.82 -12.20 0.76
C SER A 22 5.01 -10.77 0.22
N VAL A 23 6.15 -10.18 0.60
CA VAL A 23 6.62 -8.87 0.11
C VAL A 23 6.96 -8.90 -1.37
N SER A 24 7.42 -10.04 -1.88
CA SER A 24 7.66 -10.24 -3.32
C SER A 24 6.36 -10.08 -4.11
N GLY A 25 5.25 -10.62 -3.60
CA GLY A 25 3.92 -10.42 -4.18
C GLY A 25 3.53 -8.94 -4.21
N LEU A 26 3.71 -8.22 -3.09
CA LEU A 26 3.42 -6.78 -3.02
C LEU A 26 4.26 -5.97 -4.02
N ASN A 27 5.55 -6.30 -4.20
CA ASN A 27 6.40 -5.64 -5.18
C ASN A 27 5.93 -5.91 -6.62
N LYS A 28 5.50 -7.13 -6.94
CA LYS A 28 4.93 -7.45 -8.25
C LYS A 28 3.63 -6.69 -8.49
N LEU A 29 2.76 -6.58 -7.49
CA LEU A 29 1.53 -5.78 -7.56
C LEU A 29 1.86 -4.33 -7.91
N ARG A 30 2.80 -3.70 -7.19
CA ARG A 30 3.24 -2.33 -7.44
C ARG A 30 3.83 -2.10 -8.83
N VAL A 31 4.49 -3.11 -9.39
CA VAL A 31 5.04 -3.03 -10.75
C VAL A 31 3.92 -3.12 -11.79
N ARG A 32 2.96 -4.04 -11.59
CA ARG A 32 1.87 -4.33 -12.52
C ARG A 32 0.74 -3.29 -12.49
N ASP A 33 0.38 -2.83 -11.30
CA ASP A 33 -0.69 -1.87 -11.08
C ASP A 33 -0.12 -0.54 -10.60
N LYS A 34 -0.05 0.41 -11.53
CA LYS A 34 0.46 1.77 -11.27
C LYS A 34 -0.51 2.64 -10.46
N THR A 35 -1.75 2.18 -10.27
CA THR A 35 -2.72 2.85 -9.39
C THR A 35 -2.47 2.53 -7.92
N PHE A 36 -1.66 1.51 -7.61
CA PHE A 36 -1.33 1.17 -6.24
C PHE A 36 -0.45 2.26 -5.60
N PRO A 37 -0.69 2.65 -4.32
CA PRO A 37 0.05 3.71 -3.65
C PRO A 37 1.58 3.55 -3.70
N ALA A 38 2.27 4.65 -3.99
CA ALA A 38 3.72 4.67 -4.02
C ALA A 38 4.29 4.56 -2.60
N PRO A 39 5.41 3.85 -2.39
CA PRO A 39 6.00 3.77 -1.07
C PRO A 39 6.65 5.09 -0.68
N ILE A 40 6.47 5.47 0.58
CA ILE A 40 7.17 6.56 1.23
C ILE A 40 8.46 5.99 1.81
N LYS A 41 9.59 6.51 1.34
CA LYS A 41 10.93 6.16 1.84
C LYS A 41 11.49 7.31 2.65
N THR A 42 12.23 6.99 3.71
CA THR A 42 12.92 8.00 4.56
C THR A 42 14.29 8.41 4.02
N SER A 43 14.75 7.78 2.93
CA SER A 43 16.04 8.04 2.29
C SER A 43 16.08 7.42 0.89
N ASP A 44 16.97 7.91 0.03
CA ASP A 44 17.14 7.40 -1.35
C ASP A 44 17.95 6.09 -1.45
N SER A 45 18.56 5.65 -0.34
CA SER A 45 19.29 4.39 -0.28
C SER A 45 18.45 3.19 -0.71
N ARG A 46 19.05 2.25 -1.45
CA ARG A 46 18.37 1.01 -1.89
C ARG A 46 17.80 0.18 -0.73
N GLY A 47 18.42 0.23 0.45
CA GLY A 47 17.97 -0.46 1.66
C GLY A 47 16.91 0.30 2.48
N ALA A 48 16.46 1.47 2.02
CA ALA A 48 15.48 2.27 2.74
C ALA A 48 14.17 1.50 2.94
N ARG A 49 13.65 1.50 4.17
CA ARG A 49 12.38 0.86 4.50
C ARG A 49 11.25 1.57 3.73
N CYS A 50 10.51 0.79 2.95
CA CYS A 50 9.29 1.26 2.31
C CYS A 50 8.16 1.30 3.35
N ARG A 51 7.49 2.44 3.44
CA ARG A 51 6.26 2.60 4.21
C ARG A 51 5.13 3.08 3.30
N PHE A 52 3.89 2.96 3.74
CA PHE A 52 2.70 3.37 3.01
C PHE A 52 1.75 4.12 3.93
N ASP A 53 0.95 5.00 3.35
CA ASP A 53 -0.19 5.58 4.06
C ASP A 53 -1.32 4.55 4.10
N PRO A 54 -1.80 4.13 5.29
CA PRO A 54 -2.91 3.18 5.39
C PRO A 54 -4.19 3.69 4.72
N VAL A 55 -4.44 5.01 4.71
CA VAL A 55 -5.64 5.59 4.10
C VAL A 55 -5.61 5.44 2.58
N GLU A 56 -4.46 5.69 1.94
CA GLU A 56 -4.31 5.49 0.49
C GLU A 56 -4.48 4.02 0.09
N VAL A 57 -3.96 3.10 0.90
CA VAL A 57 -4.12 1.65 0.67
C VAL A 57 -5.58 1.23 0.84
N GLU A 58 -6.26 1.69 1.88
CA GLU A 58 -7.68 1.43 2.11
C GLU A 58 -8.55 2.00 0.99
N GLN A 59 -8.29 3.23 0.54
CA GLN A 59 -9.00 3.85 -0.58
C GLN A 59 -8.79 3.06 -1.87
N TRP A 60 -7.55 2.66 -2.18
CA TRP A 60 -7.27 1.84 -3.36
C TRP A 60 -8.05 0.51 -3.31
N ILE A 61 -8.14 -0.14 -2.15
CA ILE A 61 -8.95 -1.36 -1.97
C ILE A 61 -10.43 -1.05 -2.22
N ALA A 62 -10.94 0.07 -1.70
CA ALA A 62 -12.32 0.49 -1.90
C ALA A 62 -12.62 0.73 -3.40
N ASP A 63 -11.73 1.41 -4.11
CA ASP A 63 -11.85 1.68 -5.55
C ASP A 63 -11.87 0.38 -6.36
N LYS A 64 -11.00 -0.60 -6.02
CA LYS A 64 -11.04 -1.93 -6.65
C LYS A 64 -12.35 -2.67 -6.38
N LYS A 65 -12.91 -2.55 -5.18
CA LYS A 65 -14.22 -3.14 -4.85
C LYS A 65 -15.35 -2.47 -5.61
N ALA A 66 -15.32 -1.15 -5.74
CA ALA A 66 -16.30 -0.38 -6.49
C ALA A 66 -16.25 -0.73 -7.99
N ALA A 67 -15.06 -0.72 -8.59
CA ALA A 67 -14.87 -1.08 -9.99
C ALA A 67 -15.26 -2.53 -10.33
N ARG A 68 -15.21 -3.45 -9.36
CA ARG A 68 -15.70 -4.83 -9.53
C ARG A 68 -17.24 -4.91 -9.59
N ASN A 69 -17.92 -4.00 -8.90
CA ASN A 69 -19.37 -4.03 -8.75
C ASN A 69 -20.09 -3.06 -9.72
N GLN A 70 -19.36 -2.42 -10.65
CA GLN A 70 -19.89 -1.68 -11.79
C GLN A 70 -19.99 -2.59 -13.02
#